data_AF-A0A950ACJ2-F1
#
_entry.id   AF-A0A950ACJ2-F1
#
_cell.length_a   1.000
_cell.length_b   1.000
_cell.length_c   1.000
_cell.angle_alpha   90.00
_cell.angle_beta   90.00
_cell.angle_gamma   90.00
#
_symmetry.space_group_name_H-M   'P 1'
#
loop_
_entity.id
_entity.type
_entity.pdbx_description
1 polymer ?
#
loop_
_entity_poly.entity_id
_entity_poly.type
_entity_poly.pdbx_seq_one_letter_code
_entity_poly.pdbx_strand_id
1 'polypeptide(L)'
;MQEHIKYMRTTLQEKIKDPTFLRDQRTSYSPRTEHPELLVADFWEQIGVMAKYGMVDEDALMDIVSAQIMRAWQDLEPVVMAGRERAGPSAFENFEYLAVRAHQWTARHPSGAYPPNLPRMAQIKASRERETSSG
;
A
#
# COMPACT_ATOMS: atom_id res chain seq x y z
N MET A 1 -3.47 -12.40 6.16
CA MET A 1 -2.95 -11.09 5.70
C MET A 1 -1.46 -10.89 6.05
N GLN A 2 -1.05 -10.91 7.32
CA GLN A 2 0.37 -10.68 7.68
C GLN A 2 1.35 -11.65 6.99
N GLU A 3 1.00 -12.94 6.90
CA GLU A 3 1.82 -13.94 6.21
C GLU A 3 1.96 -13.67 4.70
N HIS A 4 0.89 -13.23 4.04
CA HIS A 4 0.93 -12.88 2.61
C HIS A 4 1.74 -11.61 2.37
N ILE A 5 1.65 -10.62 3.27
CA ILE A 5 2.52 -9.44 3.23
C ILE A 5 3.99 -9.84 3.40
N LYS A 6 4.29 -10.78 4.30
CA LYS A 6 5.65 -11.30 4.47
C LYS A 6 6.13 -11.98 3.19
N TYR A 7 5.34 -12.89 2.62
CA TYR A 7 5.66 -13.57 1.36
C TYR A 7 5.93 -12.58 0.22
N MET A 8 5.05 -11.59 0.05
CA MET A 8 5.15 -10.52 -0.96
C MET A 8 6.45 -9.72 -0.82
N ARG A 9 6.87 -9.42 0.41
CA ARG A 9 8.08 -8.62 0.68
C ARG A 9 9.39 -9.39 0.57
N THR A 10 9.35 -10.72 0.69
CA THR A 10 10.56 -11.54 0.68
C THR A 10 10.58 -12.48 -0.51
N THR A 11 9.71 -13.48 -0.51
CA THR A 11 9.74 -14.60 -1.45
C THR A 11 9.36 -14.16 -2.85
N LEU A 12 8.35 -13.30 -2.98
CA LEU A 12 7.95 -12.77 -4.28
C LEU A 12 9.09 -11.97 -4.93
N GLN A 13 9.80 -11.14 -4.16
CA GLN A 13 10.87 -10.30 -4.69
C GLN A 13 12.03 -11.12 -5.26
N GLU A 14 12.30 -12.31 -4.72
CA GLU A 14 13.25 -13.25 -5.32
C GLU A 14 12.68 -13.93 -6.57
N LYS A 15 11.40 -14.32 -6.55
CA LYS A 15 10.74 -14.96 -7.71
C LYS A 15 10.63 -14.03 -8.92
N ILE A 16 10.38 -12.72 -8.72
CA ILE A 16 10.29 -11.73 -9.80
C ILE A 16 11.61 -11.62 -10.59
N LYS A 17 12.75 -11.95 -9.98
CA LYS A 17 14.05 -11.98 -10.67
C LYS A 17 14.17 -13.14 -11.65
N ASP A 18 13.34 -14.18 -11.53
CA ASP A 18 13.24 -15.26 -12.50
C ASP A 18 12.28 -14.84 -13.64
N PRO A 19 12.77 -14.66 -14.88
CA PRO A 19 11.93 -14.28 -16.01
C PRO A 19 10.82 -15.31 -16.30
N THR A 20 11.00 -16.57 -15.90
CA THR A 20 10.00 -17.63 -16.06
C THR A 20 8.77 -17.35 -15.21
N PHE A 21 8.95 -16.87 -13.98
CA PHE A 21 7.85 -16.56 -13.08
C PHE A 21 6.92 -15.50 -13.66
N LEU A 22 7.48 -14.38 -14.16
CA LEU A 22 6.69 -13.32 -14.79
C LEU A 22 6.08 -13.76 -16.12
N ARG A 23 6.73 -14.67 -16.85
CA ARG A 23 6.15 -15.25 -18.07
C ARG A 23 4.91 -16.07 -17.75
N ASP A 24 4.96 -16.88 -16.70
CA ASP A 24 3.83 -17.73 -16.30
C ASP A 24 2.61 -16.87 -15.89
N GLN A 25 2.84 -15.70 -15.28
CA GLN A 25 1.76 -14.73 -14.99
C GLN A 25 1.08 -14.16 -16.25
N ARG A 26 1.83 -14.03 -17.36
CA ARG A 26 1.32 -13.50 -18.63
C ARG A 26 0.52 -14.54 -19.41
N THR A 27 0.75 -15.82 -19.18
CA THR A 27 0.22 -16.88 -20.05
C THR A 27 -0.86 -17.73 -19.37
N SER A 28 -0.81 -17.87 -18.05
CA SER A 28 -1.67 -18.82 -17.33
C SER A 28 -2.61 -18.14 -16.34
N TYR A 29 -3.73 -18.81 -16.03
CA TYR A 29 -4.53 -18.44 -14.87
C TYR A 29 -3.73 -18.72 -13.59
N SER A 30 -3.64 -17.72 -12.72
CA SER A 30 -2.87 -17.77 -11.47
C SER A 30 -3.80 -18.08 -10.28
N PRO A 31 -3.93 -19.36 -9.86
CA PRO A 31 -4.71 -19.70 -8.68
C PRO A 31 -4.06 -19.09 -7.43
N ARG A 32 -4.87 -18.55 -6.52
CA ARG A 32 -4.40 -17.85 -5.32
C ARG A 32 -3.64 -18.75 -4.34
N THR A 33 -3.83 -20.06 -4.43
CA THR A 33 -3.06 -21.06 -3.67
C THR A 33 -1.59 -21.11 -4.09
N GLU A 34 -1.29 -20.84 -5.36
CA GLU A 34 0.06 -20.80 -5.91
C GLU A 34 0.62 -19.38 -5.94
N HIS A 35 -0.28 -18.39 -6.02
CA HIS A 35 -0.02 -16.96 -6.06
C HIS A 35 -0.64 -16.22 -4.87
N PRO A 36 -0.20 -16.51 -3.62
CA PRO A 36 -0.76 -15.88 -2.42
C PRO A 36 -0.51 -14.37 -2.37
N GLU A 37 0.46 -13.84 -3.14
CA GLU A 37 0.67 -12.41 -3.34
C GLU A 37 -0.55 -11.71 -3.95
N LEU A 38 -1.31 -12.41 -4.80
CA LEU A 38 -2.50 -11.84 -5.44
C LEU A 38 -3.64 -11.63 -4.43
N LEU A 39 -3.63 -12.31 -3.27
CA LEU A 39 -4.59 -12.03 -2.19
C LEU A 39 -4.40 -10.63 -1.60
N VAL A 40 -3.18 -10.10 -1.63
CA VAL A 40 -2.90 -8.70 -1.21
C VAL A 40 -3.42 -7.73 -2.27
N ALA A 41 -3.23 -8.04 -3.57
CA ALA A 41 -3.80 -7.25 -4.65
C ALA A 41 -5.34 -7.26 -4.61
N ASP A 42 -5.96 -8.44 -4.44
CA ASP A 42 -7.41 -8.62 -4.35
C ASP A 42 -8.00 -7.83 -3.16
N PHE A 43 -7.28 -7.75 -2.04
CA PHE A 43 -7.68 -6.95 -0.88
C PHE A 43 -7.70 -5.45 -1.18
N TRP A 44 -6.63 -4.92 -1.77
CA TRP A 44 -6.58 -3.50 -2.13
C TRP A 44 -7.52 -3.14 -3.27
N GLU A 45 -7.77 -4.06 -4.19
CA GLU A 45 -8.76 -3.89 -5.26
C GLU A 45 -10.16 -3.63 -4.68
N GLN A 46 -10.57 -4.42 -3.69
CA GLN A 46 -11.87 -4.24 -3.01
C GLN A 46 -11.93 -2.90 -2.28
N ILE A 47 -10.87 -2.51 -1.57
CA ILE A 47 -10.80 -1.20 -0.89
C ILE A 47 -10.85 -0.06 -1.91
N GLY A 48 -10.21 -0.23 -3.07
CA GLY A 48 -10.18 0.77 -4.12
C GLY A 48 -11.55 1.05 -4.68
N VAL A 49 -12.36 0.01 -4.90
CA VAL A 49 -13.77 0.18 -5.29
C VAL A 49 -14.54 0.95 -4.23
N MET A 50 -14.40 0.58 -2.96
CA MET A 50 -15.08 1.27 -1.86
C MET A 50 -14.69 2.77 -1.78
N ALA A 51 -13.41 3.10 -1.93
CA ALA A 51 -12.93 4.47 -1.94
C ALA A 51 -13.43 5.26 -3.17
N LYS A 52 -13.28 4.68 -4.37
CA LYS A 52 -13.69 5.29 -5.64
C LYS A 52 -15.18 5.66 -5.69
N TYR A 53 -16.03 4.87 -5.02
CA TYR A 53 -17.47 5.12 -4.93
C TYR A 53 -17.91 5.81 -3.62
N GLY A 54 -16.97 6.29 -2.80
CA GLY A 54 -17.27 7.09 -1.60
C GLY A 54 -17.91 6.31 -0.45
N MET A 55 -17.75 4.99 -0.40
CA MET A 55 -18.20 4.17 0.74
C MET A 55 -17.30 4.36 1.97
N VAL A 56 -16.09 4.88 1.78
CA VAL A 56 -15.16 5.28 2.83
C VAL A 56 -14.70 6.71 2.60
N ASP A 57 -14.46 7.45 3.68
CA ASP A 57 -13.81 8.76 3.59
C ASP A 57 -12.37 8.55 3.12
N GLU A 58 -12.06 9.08 1.94
CA GLU A 58 -10.78 8.80 1.29
C GLU A 58 -9.61 9.46 2.01
N ASP A 59 -9.76 10.70 2.50
CA ASP A 59 -8.69 11.39 3.20
C ASP A 59 -8.37 10.69 4.54
N ALA A 60 -9.39 10.22 5.26
CA ALA A 60 -9.21 9.38 6.44
C ALA A 60 -8.53 8.04 6.11
N LEU A 61 -8.95 7.38 5.03
CA LEU A 61 -8.29 6.15 4.56
C LEU A 61 -6.81 6.41 4.26
N MET A 62 -6.49 7.49 3.55
CA MET A 62 -5.12 7.83 3.19
C MET A 62 -4.26 8.17 4.42
N ASP A 63 -4.81 8.85 5.42
CA ASP A 63 -4.10 9.11 6.67
C ASP A 63 -3.73 7.79 7.41
N ILE A 64 -4.58 6.76 7.33
CA ILE A 64 -4.34 5.47 7.99
C ILE A 64 -3.37 4.58 7.20
N VAL A 65 -3.56 4.44 5.87
CA VAL A 65 -2.91 3.37 5.10
C VAL A 65 -2.16 3.80 3.84
N SER A 66 -2.03 5.09 3.51
CA SER A 66 -1.33 5.55 2.29
C SER A 66 0.05 4.90 2.10
N ALA A 67 0.89 4.89 3.13
CA ALA A 67 2.20 4.28 3.06
C ALA A 67 2.16 2.76 2.84
N GLN A 68 1.12 2.07 3.31
CA GLN A 68 0.95 0.62 3.10
C GLN A 68 0.51 0.32 1.66
N ILE A 69 -0.42 1.11 1.12
CA ILE A 69 -0.88 1.02 -0.25
C ILE A 69 0.29 1.22 -1.22
N MET A 70 1.07 2.30 -1.04
CA MET A 70 2.22 2.60 -1.92
C MET A 70 3.23 1.46 -1.95
N ARG A 71 3.59 0.92 -0.78
CA ARG A 71 4.53 -0.21 -0.69
C ARG A 71 3.96 -1.47 -1.33
N ALA A 72 2.70 -1.79 -1.08
CA ALA A 72 2.07 -2.95 -1.69
C ALA A 72 2.03 -2.84 -3.21
N TRP A 73 1.75 -1.64 -3.76
CA TRP A 73 1.79 -1.42 -5.20
C TRP A 73 3.20 -1.63 -5.75
N GLN A 74 4.21 -1.01 -5.14
CA GLN A 74 5.60 -1.17 -5.57
C GLN A 74 6.04 -2.64 -5.59
N ASP A 75 5.66 -3.42 -4.56
CA ASP A 75 6.03 -4.83 -4.47
C ASP A 75 5.30 -5.73 -5.50
N LEU A 76 4.09 -5.34 -5.93
CA LEU A 76 3.19 -6.13 -6.79
C LEU A 76 3.10 -5.64 -8.24
N GLU A 77 3.55 -4.42 -8.53
CA GLU A 77 3.45 -3.79 -9.85
C GLU A 77 3.99 -4.71 -10.96
N PRO A 78 5.16 -5.36 -10.84
CA PRO A 78 5.64 -6.26 -11.90
C PRO A 78 4.69 -7.44 -12.19
N VAL A 79 4.05 -7.98 -11.15
CA VAL A 79 3.10 -9.10 -11.26
C VAL A 79 1.78 -8.62 -11.88
N VAL A 80 1.27 -7.47 -11.44
CA VAL A 80 0.04 -6.87 -11.98
C VAL A 80 0.22 -6.53 -13.45
N MET A 81 1.34 -5.88 -13.82
CA MET A 81 1.63 -5.53 -15.21
C MET A 81 1.79 -6.77 -16.09
N ALA A 82 2.47 -7.81 -15.61
CA ALA A 82 2.54 -9.09 -16.31
C ALA A 82 1.15 -9.73 -16.50
N GLY A 83 0.30 -9.71 -15.46
CA GLY A 83 -1.07 -10.21 -15.55
C GLY A 83 -1.96 -9.42 -16.52
N ARG A 84 -1.74 -8.12 -16.68
CA ARG A 84 -2.49 -7.25 -17.61
C ARG A 84 -2.25 -7.60 -19.07
N GLU A 85 -1.07 -8.09 -19.43
CA GLU A 85 -0.81 -8.58 -20.80
C GLU A 85 -1.77 -9.71 -21.20
N ARG A 86 -2.25 -10.48 -20.22
CA ARG A 86 -3.23 -11.55 -20.40
C ARG A 86 -4.67 -11.07 -20.26
N ALA A 87 -4.95 -10.39 -19.15
CA ALA A 87 -6.30 -10.10 -18.68
C ALA A 87 -6.84 -8.75 -19.18
N GLY A 88 -5.99 -7.93 -19.80
CA GLY A 88 -6.31 -6.58 -20.22
C GLY A 88 -5.98 -5.52 -19.16
N PRO A 89 -6.05 -4.23 -19.53
CA PRO A 89 -5.60 -3.12 -18.70
C PRO A 89 -6.43 -2.92 -17.41
N SER A 90 -7.67 -3.41 -17.37
CA SER A 90 -8.55 -3.25 -16.20
C SER A 90 -8.19 -4.18 -15.04
N ALA A 91 -7.26 -5.12 -15.21
CA ALA A 91 -6.84 -5.98 -14.10
C ALA A 91 -6.20 -5.14 -12.99
N PHE A 92 -6.77 -5.24 -11.80
CA PHE A 92 -6.35 -4.50 -10.60
C PHE A 92 -6.36 -2.96 -10.75
N GLU A 93 -7.27 -2.41 -11.55
CA GLU A 93 -7.36 -0.97 -11.79
C GLU A 93 -7.75 -0.18 -10.53
N ASN A 94 -8.52 -0.76 -9.61
CA ASN A 94 -8.94 -0.05 -8.40
C ASN A 94 -7.83 -0.06 -7.34
N PHE A 95 -6.99 -1.09 -7.32
CA PHE A 95 -5.75 -1.08 -6.57
C PHE A 95 -4.78 -0.01 -7.09
N GLU A 96 -4.59 0.07 -8.42
CA GLU A 96 -3.78 1.12 -9.04
C GLU A 96 -4.32 2.52 -8.72
N TYR A 97 -5.65 2.70 -8.77
CA TYR A 97 -6.32 3.92 -8.33
C TYR A 97 -5.88 4.31 -6.91
N LEU A 98 -5.96 3.39 -5.94
CA LEU A 98 -5.51 3.66 -4.57
C LEU A 98 -4.03 4.06 -4.51
N ALA A 99 -3.17 3.39 -5.26
CA ALA A 99 -1.74 3.71 -5.30
C ALA A 99 -1.49 5.15 -5.78
N VAL A 100 -2.21 5.59 -6.81
CA VAL A 100 -2.19 6.98 -7.29
C VAL A 100 -2.68 7.94 -6.19
N ARG A 101 -3.79 7.63 -5.53
CA ARG A 101 -4.34 8.48 -4.45
C ARG A 101 -3.39 8.57 -3.26
N ALA A 102 -2.73 7.48 -2.88
CA ALA A 102 -1.75 7.46 -1.81
C ALA A 102 -0.49 8.28 -2.14
N HIS A 103 -0.04 8.23 -3.40
CA HIS A 103 1.05 9.08 -3.87
C HIS A 103 0.68 10.56 -3.79
N GLN A 104 -0.52 10.93 -4.26
CA GLN A 104 -1.03 12.31 -4.19
C GLN A 104 -1.20 12.78 -2.74
N TRP A 105 -1.69 11.93 -1.84
CA TRP A 105 -1.80 12.25 -0.42
C TRP A 105 -0.43 12.57 0.20
N THR A 106 0.58 11.76 -0.06
CA THR A 106 1.94 11.96 0.47
C THR A 106 2.56 13.24 -0.05
N ALA A 107 2.32 13.58 -1.33
CA ALA A 107 2.76 14.84 -1.91
C ALA A 107 2.06 16.06 -1.26
N ARG A 108 0.78 15.95 -0.89
CA ARG A 108 0.03 16.98 -0.16
C ARG A 108 0.46 17.10 1.31
N HIS A 109 0.91 16.01 1.92
CA HIS A 109 1.25 15.92 3.35
C HIS A 109 2.69 15.43 3.57
N PRO A 110 3.72 16.17 3.12
CA PRO A 110 5.12 15.73 3.18
C PRO A 110 5.64 15.54 4.62
N SER A 111 4.96 16.12 5.62
CA SER A 111 5.28 15.96 7.05
C SER A 111 4.18 15.21 7.83
N GLY A 112 3.31 14.49 7.10
CA GLY A 112 2.11 13.84 7.63
C GLY A 112 0.93 14.81 7.82
N ALA A 113 -0.23 14.27 8.20
CA ALA A 113 -1.47 15.03 8.39
C ALA A 113 -1.78 15.35 9.87
N TYR A 114 -0.77 15.23 10.75
CA TYR A 114 -0.96 15.58 12.16
C TYR A 114 -1.31 17.06 12.32
N PRO A 115 -2.29 17.42 13.16
CA PRO A 115 -2.71 18.82 13.31
C PRO A 115 -1.54 19.74 13.69
N PRO A 116 -1.27 20.80 12.91
CA PRO A 116 -0.08 21.64 13.09
C PRO A 116 -0.10 22.47 14.38
N ASN A 117 -1.28 22.66 14.97
CA ASN A 117 -1.50 23.44 16.18
C ASN A 117 -1.40 22.61 17.47
N LEU A 118 -1.16 21.29 17.39
CA LEU A 118 -1.01 20.43 18.55
C LEU A 118 0.47 20.13 18.84
N PRO A 119 0.89 20.15 20.12
CA PRO A 119 2.24 19.76 20.47
C PRO A 119 2.44 18.26 20.29
N ARG A 120 3.61 17.88 19.75
CA ARG A 120 4.05 16.48 19.74
C ARG A 120 4.37 16.02 21.16
N MET A 121 4.19 14.74 21.45
CA MET A 121 4.49 14.17 22.78
C MET A 121 5.92 14.44 23.26
N ALA A 122 6.90 14.48 22.35
CA ALA A 122 8.28 14.85 22.68
C ALA A 122 8.40 16.28 23.23
N GLN A 123 7.63 17.23 22.67
CA GLN A 123 7.61 18.63 23.11
C GLN A 123 6.95 18.76 24.49
N ILE A 124 5.90 17.97 24.75
CA ILE A 124 5.24 17.92 26.07
C ILE A 124 6.22 17.41 27.13
N LYS A 125 6.96 16.32 26.86
CA LYS A 125 7.96 15.76 27.79
C LYS A 125 9.06 16.77 28.13
N ALA A 126 9.66 17.38 27.10
CA ALA A 126 10.72 18.38 27.29
C ALA A 126 10.27 19.62 28.08
N SER A 127 8.98 19.96 28.05
CA SER A 127 8.45 21.09 28.83
C SER A 127 8.36 20.75 30.32
N ARG A 128 7.91 19.54 30.66
CA ARG A 128 7.85 19.05 32.05
C ARG A 128 9.24 18.94 32.70
N GLU A 129 10.23 18.46 31.95
CA GLU A 129 11.61 18.29 32.45
C GLU A 129 12.25 19.65 32.82
N ARG A 130 12.01 20.70 32.02
CA ARG A 130 12.49 22.06 32.30
C ARG A 130 11.86 22.68 33.55
N GLU A 131 10.59 22.40 33.80
CA GLU A 131 9.89 22.82 35.02
C GLU A 131 10.49 22.15 36.26
N THR A 132 10.88 20.87 36.17
CA THR A 132 11.48 20.13 37.29
C THR A 132 12.95 20.43 37.56
N SER A 133 13.71 20.95 36.57
CA SER A 133 15.13 21.33 36.76
C SER A 133 15.32 22.78 37.24
N SER A 134 14.24 23.54 37.35
CA SER A 134 14.26 24.95 37.78
C SER A 134 13.79 25.15 39.24
N GLY A 135 13.58 24.06 39.99
CA GLY A 135 13.22 24.04 41.42
C GLY A 135 14.14 23.13 42.20
#